data_AF-A0A7S3NU08-F1
#
_entry.id   AF-A0A7S3NU08-F1
#
_cell.length_a   1.000
_cell.length_b   1.000
_cell.length_c   1.000
_cell.angle_alpha   90.00
_cell.angle_beta   90.00
_cell.angle_gamma   90.00
#
_symmetry.space_group_name_H-M   'P 1'
#
loop_
_entity.id
_entity.type
_entity.pdbx_description
1 polymer ?
#
loop_
_entity_poly.entity_id
_entity_poly.type
_entity_poly.pdbx_seq_one_letter_code
_entity_poly.pdbx_strand_id
1 'polypeptide(L)'
;EYDRRRYTGFDRVYSKIRVASGNQEERAKLATVETSETKFSNDDMILCKKGSLISKSWIVKNVGCTIWPKNTRLKVDGKHEGLVVPMILDRLNPGDKMILTVNYQIPEYFEEENDIHYITLNL
;
A
#
# COMPACT_ATOMS: atom_id res chain seq x y z
N GLU A 1 15.02 -28.00 -0.12
CA GLU A 1 14.64 -27.22 1.07
C GLU A 1 14.56 -25.75 0.71
N TYR A 2 13.42 -25.09 0.96
CA TYR A 2 13.30 -23.64 0.84
C TYR A 2 13.76 -23.05 2.19
N ASP A 3 14.98 -22.52 2.25
CA ASP A 3 15.58 -21.96 3.47
C ASP A 3 14.75 -20.77 3.96
N ARG A 4 14.00 -20.98 5.05
CA ARG A 4 13.17 -19.96 5.74
C ARG A 4 14.01 -19.12 6.71
N ARG A 5 15.20 -18.67 6.30
CA ARG A 5 15.92 -17.64 7.07
C ARG A 5 15.07 -16.38 7.10
N ARG A 6 14.43 -16.18 8.26
CA ARG A 6 13.76 -14.94 8.65
C ARG A 6 14.74 -13.80 8.43
N TYR A 7 14.48 -12.96 7.44
CA TYR A 7 15.21 -11.70 7.25
C TYR A 7 14.77 -10.78 8.40
N THR A 8 15.57 -10.64 9.45
CA THR A 8 15.12 -10.00 10.71
C THR A 8 15.30 -8.47 10.71
N GLY A 9 14.71 -7.78 9.75
CA GLY A 9 14.68 -6.31 9.75
C GLY A 9 13.86 -5.79 8.58
N PHE A 10 12.59 -5.48 8.83
CA PHE A 10 11.68 -5.01 7.80
C PHE A 10 11.06 -3.68 8.20
N ASP A 11 10.95 -2.79 7.23
CA ASP A 11 10.13 -1.60 7.33
C ASP A 11 8.68 -2.02 7.05
N ARG A 12 7.77 -1.76 7.99
CA ARG A 12 6.34 -2.06 7.83
C ARG A 12 5.66 -0.81 7.33
N VAL A 13 5.09 -0.88 6.12
CA VAL A 13 4.27 0.20 5.58
C VAL A 13 2.80 -0.18 5.62
N TYR A 14 1.96 0.81 5.90
CA TYR A 14 0.52 0.64 5.87
C TYR A 14 -0.15 1.87 5.27
N SER A 15 -1.42 1.72 4.92
CA SER A 15 -2.30 2.85 4.58
C SER A 15 -3.73 2.56 4.98
N LYS A 16 -4.41 3.61 5.43
CA LYS A 16 -5.83 3.56 5.78
C LYS A 16 -6.62 4.08 4.59
N ILE A 17 -7.48 3.24 4.05
CA ILE A 17 -8.34 3.59 2.92
C ILE A 17 -9.76 3.68 3.44
N ARG A 18 -10.37 4.85 3.26
CA ARG A 18 -11.77 5.09 3.59
C ARG A 18 -12.54 5.32 2.30
N VAL A 19 -13.59 4.54 2.12
CA VAL A 19 -14.51 4.74 1.00
C VAL A 19 -15.46 5.87 1.35
N ALA A 20 -15.59 6.85 0.47
CA ALA A 20 -16.50 7.97 0.68
C ALA A 20 -17.96 7.49 0.73
N SER A 21 -18.68 7.97 1.74
CA SER A 21 -20.13 7.80 1.92
C SER A 21 -20.94 8.63 0.93
N GLY A 22 -20.33 9.64 0.30
CA GLY A 22 -20.94 10.43 -0.77
C GLY A 22 -21.52 11.77 -0.34
N ASN A 23 -21.30 12.17 0.93
CA ASN A 23 -21.68 13.48 1.47
C ASN A 23 -20.93 14.62 0.75
N GLN A 24 -21.52 15.83 0.75
CA GLN A 24 -21.02 16.96 -0.04
C GLN A 24 -19.58 17.38 0.33
N GLU A 25 -19.22 17.28 1.61
CA GLU A 25 -17.85 17.54 2.09
C GLU A 25 -16.83 16.51 1.55
N GLU A 26 -17.21 15.23 1.52
CA GLU A 26 -16.36 14.16 0.98
C GLU A 26 -16.21 14.26 -0.54
N ARG A 27 -17.27 14.68 -1.25
CA ARG A 27 -17.21 14.96 -2.69
C ARG A 27 -16.21 16.08 -3.01
N ALA A 28 -16.18 17.13 -2.21
CA ALA A 28 -15.22 18.22 -2.36
C ALA A 28 -13.77 17.76 -2.07
N LYS A 29 -13.59 16.91 -1.05
CA LYS A 29 -12.29 16.30 -0.72
C LYS A 29 -11.80 15.37 -1.84
N LEU A 30 -12.65 14.54 -2.41
CA LEU A 30 -12.29 13.66 -3.54
C LEU A 30 -11.79 14.45 -4.76
N ALA A 31 -12.47 15.55 -5.12
CA ALA A 31 -12.03 16.41 -6.22
C ALA A 31 -10.65 17.06 -5.98
N THR A 32 -10.29 17.27 -4.71
CA THR A 32 -8.98 17.82 -4.31
C THR A 32 -7.90 16.73 -4.20
N VAL A 33 -8.28 15.48 -3.92
CA VAL A 33 -7.35 14.33 -3.85
C VAL A 33 -6.95 13.87 -5.26
N GLU A 34 -7.84 13.92 -6.24
CA GLU A 34 -7.49 13.65 -7.65
C GLU A 34 -6.41 14.61 -8.21
N THR A 35 -6.21 15.75 -7.55
CA THR A 35 -5.24 16.79 -7.96
C THR A 35 -3.98 16.85 -7.10
N SER A 36 -3.87 16.05 -6.03
CA SER A 36 -2.72 16.12 -5.11
C SER A 36 -1.74 14.94 -5.22
N GLU A 37 -0.47 15.30 -5.25
CA GLU A 37 0.71 14.45 -5.50
C GLU A 37 0.82 13.22 -4.58
N THR A 38 1.57 12.24 -5.08
CA THR A 38 1.95 10.99 -4.43
C THR A 38 2.45 11.20 -3.01
N LYS A 39 1.60 10.97 -2.00
CA LYS A 39 2.00 11.05 -0.59
C LYS A 39 2.68 9.76 -0.15
N PHE A 40 3.89 9.88 0.42
CA PHE A 40 4.70 8.75 0.90
C PHE A 40 4.48 8.40 2.39
N SER A 41 3.43 8.94 3.03
CA SER A 41 3.19 8.77 4.47
C SER A 41 2.37 7.52 4.79
N ASN A 42 2.73 6.85 5.90
CA ASN A 42 2.08 5.64 6.42
C ASN A 42 0.74 5.93 7.11
N ASP A 43 0.54 7.15 7.62
CA ASP A 43 -0.67 7.53 8.37
C ASP A 43 -1.72 8.25 7.53
N ASP A 44 -1.54 8.27 6.21
CA ASP A 44 -2.49 8.93 5.33
C ASP A 44 -3.82 8.16 5.29
N MET A 45 -4.91 8.88 5.53
CA MET A 45 -6.25 8.41 5.19
C MET A 45 -6.54 8.77 3.74
N ILE A 46 -6.62 7.77 2.87
CA ILE A 46 -7.00 7.95 1.47
C ILE A 46 -8.52 7.85 1.40
N LEU A 47 -9.16 8.98 1.09
CA LEU A 47 -10.57 9.01 0.76
C LEU A 47 -10.73 8.66 -0.72
N CYS A 48 -11.55 7.67 -1.05
CA CYS A 48 -11.71 7.20 -2.42
C CYS A 48 -13.16 6.90 -2.80
N LYS A 49 -13.43 6.87 -4.11
CA LYS A 49 -14.74 6.46 -4.64
C LYS A 49 -14.78 4.94 -4.83
N LYS A 50 -15.96 4.33 -4.66
CA LYS A 50 -16.21 2.93 -5.07
C LYS A 50 -15.85 2.73 -6.54
N GLY A 51 -15.27 1.59 -6.89
CA GLY A 51 -14.83 1.29 -8.27
C GLY A 51 -13.60 2.07 -8.76
N SER A 52 -13.01 2.96 -7.95
CA SER A 52 -11.81 3.71 -8.37
C SER A 52 -10.54 2.88 -8.26
N LEU A 53 -9.54 3.22 -9.08
CA LEU A 53 -8.19 2.70 -8.94
C LEU A 53 -7.37 3.69 -8.11
N ILE A 54 -6.76 3.21 -7.03
CA ILE A 54 -5.86 4.00 -6.20
C ILE A 54 -4.44 3.52 -6.42
N SER A 55 -3.52 4.45 -6.64
CA SER A 55 -2.07 4.20 -6.59
C SER A 55 -1.51 4.82 -5.31
N LYS A 56 -0.90 4.00 -4.46
CA LYS A 56 -0.21 4.46 -3.26
C LYS A 56 1.25 4.06 -3.33
N SER A 57 2.13 5.03 -3.08
CA SER A 57 3.56 4.81 -3.04
C SER A 57 4.14 5.08 -1.65
N TRP A 58 5.17 4.33 -1.29
CA TRP A 58 5.95 4.50 -0.06
C TRP A 58 7.43 4.48 -0.41
N ILE A 59 8.23 5.20 0.38
CA ILE A 59 9.68 5.00 0.38
C ILE A 59 9.97 3.93 1.42
N VAL A 60 10.43 2.77 0.98
CA VAL A 60 10.81 1.66 1.85
C VAL A 60 12.32 1.56 1.93
N LYS A 61 12.85 1.28 3.13
CA LYS A 61 14.28 1.07 3.36
C LYS A 61 14.55 -0.39 3.72
N ASN A 62 15.59 -0.99 3.17
CA ASN A 62 16.08 -2.26 3.71
C ASN A 62 16.80 -1.98 5.04
N VAL A 63 16.09 -2.17 6.15
CA VAL A 63 16.61 -1.95 7.51
C VAL A 63 17.27 -3.21 8.10
N GLY A 64 17.21 -4.34 7.39
CA GLY A 64 17.87 -5.56 7.78
C GLY A 64 19.37 -5.53 7.50
N CYS A 65 20.07 -6.58 7.95
CA CYS A 65 21.51 -6.76 7.69
C CYS A 65 21.80 -7.59 6.43
N THR A 66 20.77 -8.04 5.72
CA THR A 66 20.87 -8.91 4.55
C THR A 66 20.26 -8.25 3.33
N ILE A 67 20.84 -8.52 2.16
CA ILE A 67 20.42 -7.97 0.89
C ILE A 67 19.10 -8.62 0.44
N TRP A 68 18.16 -7.80 0.00
CA TRP A 68 16.95 -8.29 -0.67
C TRP A 68 17.29 -8.70 -2.10
N PRO A 69 17.09 -9.97 -2.49
CA PRO A 69 17.37 -10.42 -3.84
C PRO A 69 16.37 -9.83 -4.84
N LYS A 70 16.73 -9.87 -6.13
CA LYS A 70 15.76 -9.61 -7.20
C LYS A 70 14.59 -10.57 -7.06
N ASN A 71 13.41 -10.11 -7.46
CA ASN A 71 12.15 -10.85 -7.36
C ASN A 71 11.68 -11.10 -5.92
N THR A 72 12.13 -10.28 -4.95
CA THR A 72 11.59 -10.30 -3.60
C THR A 72 10.09 -9.97 -3.65
N ARG A 73 9.29 -10.82 -2.99
CA ARG A 73 7.83 -10.70 -2.94
C ARG A 73 7.41 -10.06 -1.64
N LEU A 74 6.46 -9.15 -1.74
CA LEU A 74 5.79 -8.54 -0.62
C LEU A 74 4.69 -9.45 -0.10
N LYS A 75 4.54 -9.51 1.22
CA LYS A 75 3.42 -10.18 1.86
C LYS A 75 2.37 -9.14 2.23
N VAL A 76 1.15 -9.35 1.75
CA VAL A 76 -0.03 -8.61 2.20
C VAL A 76 -0.66 -9.35 3.36
N ASP A 77 -0.94 -8.65 4.44
CA ASP A 77 -1.79 -9.19 5.50
C ASP A 77 -3.26 -8.86 5.21
N GLY A 78 -4.15 -9.84 5.41
CA GLY A 78 -5.58 -9.70 5.11
C GLY A 78 -5.93 -10.13 3.68
N LYS A 79 -7.25 -10.20 3.40
CA LYS A 79 -7.78 -10.49 2.06
C LYS A 79 -8.21 -9.17 1.41
N HIS A 80 -7.51 -8.76 0.37
CA HIS A 80 -7.82 -7.55 -0.39
C HIS A 80 -8.05 -7.92 -1.87
N GLU A 81 -9.31 -8.01 -2.28
CA GLU A 81 -9.68 -8.28 -3.67
C GLU A 81 -9.38 -7.04 -4.52
N GLY A 82 -8.69 -7.21 -5.66
CA GLY A 82 -8.29 -6.10 -6.52
C GLY A 82 -6.98 -5.41 -6.13
N LEU A 83 -6.28 -5.89 -5.10
CA LEU A 83 -4.95 -5.39 -4.73
C LEU A 83 -3.86 -6.02 -5.61
N VAL A 84 -3.11 -5.19 -6.33
CA VAL A 84 -1.97 -5.59 -7.14
C VAL A 84 -0.69 -5.07 -6.49
N VAL A 85 0.02 -5.99 -5.84
CA VAL A 85 1.29 -5.69 -5.17
C VAL A 85 2.45 -5.99 -6.10
N PRO A 86 3.38 -5.04 -6.33
CA PRO A 86 4.46 -5.24 -7.28
C PRO A 86 5.49 -6.21 -6.72
N MET A 87 6.24 -6.80 -7.62
CA MET A 87 7.46 -7.53 -7.29
C MET A 87 8.63 -6.56 -7.27
N ILE A 88 9.55 -6.72 -6.31
CA ILE A 88 10.78 -5.94 -6.29
C ILE A 88 11.71 -6.50 -7.36
N LEU A 89 11.94 -5.71 -8.42
CA LEU A 89 12.75 -6.15 -9.57
C LEU A 89 14.25 -5.99 -9.36
N ASP A 90 14.63 -5.08 -8.47
CA ASP A 90 16.02 -4.77 -8.16
C ASP A 90 16.51 -5.43 -6.88
N ARG A 91 17.84 -5.45 -6.74
CA ARG A 91 18.50 -5.88 -5.51
C ARG A 91 18.58 -4.68 -4.57
N LEU A 92 18.24 -4.87 -3.29
CA LEU A 92 18.28 -3.78 -2.29
C LEU A 92 19.26 -4.12 -1.16
N ASN A 93 20.38 -3.40 -1.05
CA ASN A 93 21.35 -3.64 0.02
C ASN A 93 20.85 -3.08 1.37
N PRO A 94 21.38 -3.56 2.50
CA PRO A 94 21.17 -2.92 3.79
C PRO A 94 21.41 -1.41 3.74
N GLY A 95 20.41 -0.62 4.12
CA GLY A 95 20.44 0.83 4.09
C GLY A 95 19.83 1.47 2.85
N ASP A 96 19.72 0.74 1.74
CA ASP A 96 19.17 1.25 0.47
C ASP A 96 17.67 1.53 0.61
N LYS A 97 17.20 2.51 -0.16
CA LYS A 97 15.80 2.91 -0.24
C LYS A 97 15.25 2.66 -1.65
N MET A 98 13.97 2.34 -1.76
CA MET A 98 13.25 2.32 -3.03
C MET A 98 11.84 2.88 -2.87
N ILE A 99 11.26 3.31 -3.99
CA ILE A 99 9.84 3.65 -4.05
C ILE A 99 9.06 2.39 -4.39
N LEU A 100 8.18 2.00 -3.47
CA LEU A 100 7.24 0.91 -3.65
C LEU A 100 5.87 1.50 -4.00
N THR A 101 5.27 1.09 -5.13
CA THR A 101 3.93 1.56 -5.53
C THR A 101 2.97 0.39 -5.65
N VAL A 102 1.85 0.45 -4.95
CA VAL A 102 0.77 -0.53 -5.01
C VAL A 102 -0.45 0.09 -5.64
N ASN A 103 -1.09 -0.68 -6.53
CA ASN A 103 -2.36 -0.31 -7.13
C ASN A 103 -3.47 -1.12 -6.48
N TYR A 104 -4.54 -0.44 -6.06
CA TYR A 104 -5.69 -1.07 -5.44
C TYR A 104 -6.97 -0.68 -6.18
N GLN A 105 -7.62 -1.68 -6.77
CA GLN A 105 -8.93 -1.53 -7.37
C GLN A 105 -9.98 -1.62 -6.25
N ILE A 106 -10.63 -0.50 -5.97
CA ILE A 106 -11.67 -0.41 -4.94
C ILE A 106 -12.92 -1.18 -5.43
N PRO A 107 -13.43 -2.16 -4.65
CA PRO A 107 -14.70 -2.80 -4.94
C PRO A 107 -15.85 -1.82 -5.23
N GLU A 108 -16.76 -2.19 -6.12
CA GLU A 108 -17.98 -1.41 -6.35
C GLU A 108 -19.01 -1.59 -5.22
N TYR A 109 -18.91 -2.70 -4.49
CA TYR A 109 -19.80 -3.08 -3.41
C TYR A 109 -19.01 -3.26 -2.12
N PHE A 110 -19.49 -2.61 -1.07
CA PHE A 110 -19.06 -2.81 0.31
C PHE A 110 -20.29 -3.12 1.13
N GLU A 111 -20.20 -4.11 2.02
CA GLU A 111 -21.33 -4.54 2.86
C GLU A 111 -21.67 -3.49 3.93
N GLU A 112 -20.72 -2.62 4.31
CA GLU A 112 -20.93 -1.56 5.29
C GLU A 112 -20.53 -0.16 4.76
N GLU A 113 -21.40 0.83 4.96
CA GLU A 113 -21.06 2.24 4.76
C GLU A 113 -20.11 2.68 5.89
N ASN A 114 -18.88 3.08 5.53
CA ASN A 114 -17.74 3.44 6.41
C ASN A 114 -16.71 2.34 6.70
N ASP A 115 -16.57 1.33 5.84
CA ASP A 115 -15.48 0.38 5.97
C ASP A 115 -14.10 1.07 5.78
N ILE A 116 -13.21 0.87 6.75
CA ILE A 116 -11.82 1.34 6.70
C ILE A 116 -10.95 0.14 6.37
N HIS A 117 -10.42 0.12 5.16
CA HIS A 117 -9.50 -0.92 4.73
C HIS A 117 -8.07 -0.54 5.13
N TYR A 118 -7.43 -1.45 5.84
CA TYR A 118 -6.01 -1.35 6.17
C TYR A 118 -5.22 -2.18 5.19
N ILE A 119 -4.48 -1.54 4.29
CA ILE A 119 -3.46 -2.26 3.53
C ILE A 119 -2.21 -2.30 4.38
N THR A 120 -1.80 -3.49 4.79
CA THR A 120 -0.51 -3.72 5.45
C THR A 120 0.38 -4.53 4.52
N LEU A 121 1.57 -4.00 4.22
CA LEU A 121 2.60 -4.70 3.48
C LEU A 121 3.76 -5.02 4.42
N ASN A 122 4.13 -6.28 4.45
CA ASN A 122 5.34 -6.75 5.11
C ASN A 122 6.34 -7.18 4.03
N LEU A 123 7.53 -6.62 4.16
CA LEU A 123 8.72 -7.05 3.43
C LEU A 123 9.35 -8.27 4.10
#